data_AF-A0A3N5TFA8-F1
#
_entry.id   AF-A0A3N5TFA8-F1
#
_cell.length_a   1.000
_cell.length_b   1.000
_cell.length_c   1.000
_cell.angle_alpha   90.00
_cell.angle_beta   90.00
_cell.angle_gamma   90.00
#
_symmetry.space_group_name_H-M   'P 1'
#
loop_
_entity.id
_entity.type
_entity.pdbx_description
1 polymer ?
#
loop_
_entity_poly.entity_id
_entity_poly.type
_entity_poly.pdbx_seq_one_letter_code
_entity_poly.pdbx_strand_id
1 'polypeptide(L)'
;KHRIAVGNPIGKYQLIREKFAKFWAWYEASRTFLYKCAWMIQSNIPCTHDCMMAKFHSTEMCMYAVEEAMRIYGGNAFCSEYPVQRYWRDAKFLLYGGGTHEVLCDYLGRIYLKD
;
A
#
# COMPACT_ATOMS: atom_id res chain seq x y z
N LYS A 1 11.07 -3.37 -16.53
CA LYS A 1 11.39 -3.01 -17.94
C LYS A 1 12.81 -3.43 -18.36
N HIS A 2 13.82 -3.35 -17.47
CA HIS A 2 15.22 -3.68 -17.83
C HIS A 2 15.61 -5.14 -17.66
N ARG A 3 15.06 -5.84 -16.66
CA ARG A 3 15.33 -7.28 -16.47
C ARG A 3 14.76 -8.07 -17.65
N ILE A 4 15.62 -8.85 -18.30
CA ILE A 4 15.26 -9.81 -19.35
C ILE A 4 15.23 -11.21 -18.73
N ALA A 5 14.19 -11.97 -19.06
CA ALA A 5 14.12 -13.42 -18.82
C ALA A 5 13.47 -14.04 -20.05
N VAL A 6 13.82 -15.28 -20.38
CA VAL A 6 13.19 -16.05 -21.49
C VAL A 6 13.01 -15.19 -22.77
N GLY A 7 14.08 -14.47 -23.15
CA GLY A 7 14.15 -13.66 -24.37
C GLY A 7 13.41 -12.31 -24.36
N ASN A 8 12.69 -11.94 -23.29
CA ASN A 8 11.94 -10.69 -23.24
C ASN A 8 12.11 -9.92 -21.92
N PRO A 9 11.92 -8.59 -21.93
CA PRO A 9 11.73 -7.84 -20.69
C PRO A 9 10.60 -8.44 -19.85
N ILE A 10 10.84 -8.69 -18.55
CA ILE A 10 9.84 -9.37 -17.69
C ILE A 10 8.50 -8.62 -17.61
N GLY A 11 8.51 -7.31 -17.84
CA GLY A 11 7.29 -6.50 -17.93
C GLY A 11 6.36 -6.85 -19.10
N LYS A 12 6.79 -7.71 -20.04
CA LYS A 12 5.95 -8.23 -21.12
C LYS A 12 5.16 -9.49 -20.72
N TYR A 13 5.40 -10.08 -19.55
CA TYR A 13 4.64 -11.24 -19.09
C TYR A 13 3.35 -10.82 -18.40
N GLN A 14 2.28 -11.59 -18.65
CA GLN A 14 0.93 -11.29 -18.17
C GLN A 14 0.86 -11.09 -16.66
N LEU A 15 1.45 -12.01 -15.88
CA LEU A 15 1.42 -11.96 -14.42
C LEU A 15 2.19 -10.75 -13.84
N ILE A 16 3.21 -10.25 -14.55
CA ILE A 16 3.89 -9.02 -14.14
C ILE A 16 2.98 -7.82 -14.42
N ARG A 17 2.36 -7.74 -15.61
CA ARG A 17 1.44 -6.64 -15.96
C ARG A 17 0.22 -6.56 -15.06
N GLU A 18 -0.36 -7.72 -14.70
CA GLU A 18 -1.50 -7.81 -13.78
C GLU A 18 -1.19 -7.13 -12.44
N LYS A 19 -0.02 -7.40 -11.87
CA LYS A 19 0.44 -6.79 -10.61
C LYS A 19 0.45 -5.26 -10.70
N PHE A 20 1.06 -4.71 -11.76
CA PHE A 20 1.10 -3.26 -11.95
C PHE A 20 -0.28 -2.63 -12.14
N ALA A 21 -1.21 -3.32 -12.82
CA ALA A 21 -2.59 -2.84 -12.95
C ALA A 21 -3.29 -2.75 -11.57
N LYS A 22 -3.13 -3.77 -10.72
CA LYS A 22 -3.65 -3.76 -9.35
C LYS A 22 -3.02 -2.65 -8.50
N PHE A 23 -1.69 -2.53 -8.52
CA PHE A 23 -0.99 -1.50 -7.74
C PHE A 23 -1.41 -0.10 -8.13
N TRP A 24 -1.58 0.15 -9.43
CA TRP A 24 -2.05 1.44 -9.90
C TRP A 24 -3.46 1.74 -9.40
N ALA A 25 -4.40 0.79 -9.52
CA ALA A 25 -5.76 0.98 -9.02
C ALA A 25 -5.79 1.27 -7.50
N TRP A 26 -5.02 0.51 -6.71
CA TRP A 26 -4.95 0.71 -5.26
C TRP A 26 -4.29 2.02 -4.86
N TYR A 27 -3.25 2.43 -5.59
CA TYR A 27 -2.61 3.72 -5.39
C TYR A 27 -3.59 4.87 -5.65
N GLU A 28 -4.35 4.83 -6.75
CA GLU A 28 -5.34 5.85 -7.08
C GLU A 28 -6.47 5.89 -6.03
N ALA A 29 -6.96 4.73 -5.59
CA ALA A 29 -7.97 4.63 -4.54
C ALA A 29 -7.46 5.22 -3.21
N SER A 30 -6.26 4.81 -2.78
CA SER A 30 -5.63 5.29 -1.54
C SER A 30 -5.37 6.80 -1.58
N ARG A 31 -4.85 7.31 -2.70
CA ARG A 31 -4.57 8.74 -2.89
C ARG A 31 -5.85 9.57 -2.87
N THR A 32 -6.88 9.10 -3.56
CA THR A 32 -8.19 9.77 -3.59
C THR A 32 -8.81 9.82 -2.20
N PHE A 33 -8.75 8.71 -1.45
CA PHE A 33 -9.29 8.66 -0.09
C PHE A 33 -8.51 9.58 0.86
N LEU A 34 -7.17 9.59 0.77
CA LEU A 34 -6.34 10.49 1.55
C LEU A 34 -6.67 11.97 1.27
N TYR A 35 -6.82 12.36 0.00
CA TYR A 35 -7.16 13.73 -0.35
C TYR A 35 -8.59 14.12 0.02
N LYS A 36 -9.54 13.17 -0.02
CA LYS A 36 -10.87 13.39 0.56
C LYS A 36 -10.75 13.73 2.06
N CYS A 37 -9.95 12.96 2.81
CA CYS A 37 -9.73 13.22 4.24
C CYS A 37 -9.10 14.60 4.46
N ALA A 38 -8.06 14.95 3.69
CA ALA A 38 -7.42 16.27 3.79
C ALA A 38 -8.41 17.42 3.50
N TRP A 39 -9.26 17.26 2.48
CA TRP A 39 -10.30 18.23 2.17
C TRP A 39 -11.35 18.35 3.30
N MET A 40 -11.77 17.24 3.90
CA MET A 40 -12.70 17.24 5.04
C MET A 40 -12.10 17.98 6.24
N ILE A 41 -10.83 17.72 6.56
CA ILE A 41 -10.09 18.42 7.63
C ILE A 41 -10.08 19.94 7.35
N GLN A 42 -9.69 20.34 6.14
CA GLN A 42 -9.65 21.75 5.75
C GLN A 42 -11.04 22.42 5.79
N SER A 43 -12.09 21.64 5.54
CA SER A 43 -13.49 22.10 5.54
C SER A 43 -14.16 22.03 6.92
N ASN A 44 -13.43 21.69 7.98
CA ASN A 44 -13.96 21.45 9.34
C ASN A 44 -15.08 20.39 9.39
N ILE A 45 -15.06 19.41 8.48
CA ILE A 45 -16.00 18.29 8.48
C ILE A 45 -15.40 17.18 9.35
N PRO A 46 -16.12 16.66 10.37
CA PRO A 46 -15.64 15.55 11.18
C PRO A 46 -15.31 14.33 10.30
N CYS A 47 -14.07 13.85 10.37
CA CYS A 47 -13.56 12.82 9.47
C CYS A 47 -12.64 11.80 10.17
N THR A 48 -12.74 11.65 11.49
CA THR A 48 -11.87 10.73 12.26
C THR A 48 -11.94 9.30 11.72
N HIS A 49 -13.14 8.78 11.47
CA HIS A 49 -13.32 7.43 10.95
C HIS A 49 -12.83 7.31 9.49
N ASP A 50 -13.09 8.30 8.64
CA ASP A 50 -12.54 8.37 7.28
C ASP A 50 -11.00 8.32 7.28
N CYS A 51 -10.36 9.07 8.18
CA CYS A 51 -8.89 9.11 8.29
C CYS A 51 -8.33 7.77 8.75
N MET A 52 -8.96 7.11 9.72
CA MET A 52 -8.57 5.76 10.17
C MET A 52 -8.70 4.74 9.02
N MET A 53 -9.79 4.80 8.26
CA MET A 53 -10.01 3.95 7.09
C MET A 53 -8.97 4.20 5.99
N ALA A 54 -8.68 5.46 5.68
CA ALA A 54 -7.66 5.82 4.70
C ALA A 54 -6.27 5.35 5.14
N LYS A 55 -5.93 5.48 6.44
CA LYS A 55 -4.66 5.00 6.99
C LYS A 55 -4.51 3.50 6.80
N PHE A 56 -5.39 2.69 7.37
CA PHE A 56 -5.19 1.23 7.30
C PHE A 56 -5.22 0.74 5.85
N HIS A 57 -6.13 1.28 5.01
CA HIS A 57 -6.21 0.86 3.61
C HIS A 57 -4.92 1.18 2.85
N SER A 58 -4.43 2.42 2.95
CA SER A 58 -3.23 2.84 2.22
C SER A 58 -1.98 2.08 2.66
N THR A 59 -1.83 1.80 3.96
CA THR A 59 -0.66 1.07 4.47
C THR A 59 -0.68 -0.41 4.10
N GLU A 60 -1.85 -1.07 4.12
CA GLU A 60 -2.00 -2.46 3.66
C GLU A 60 -1.67 -2.60 2.17
N MET A 61 -2.22 -1.71 1.34
CA MET A 61 -1.95 -1.72 -0.11
C MET A 61 -0.48 -1.42 -0.41
N CYS A 62 0.14 -0.50 0.33
CA CYS A 62 1.57 -0.21 0.23
C CYS A 62 2.42 -1.44 0.56
N MET A 63 2.15 -2.09 1.70
CA MET A 63 2.86 -3.28 2.13
C MET A 63 2.79 -4.38 1.07
N TYR A 64 1.59 -4.70 0.58
CA TYR A 64 1.40 -5.72 -0.44
C TYR A 64 2.15 -5.38 -1.73
N ALA A 65 2.03 -4.15 -2.22
CA ALA A 65 2.70 -3.72 -3.45
C ALA A 65 4.23 -3.83 -3.33
N VAL A 66 4.79 -3.52 -2.16
CA VAL A 66 6.22 -3.62 -1.91
C VAL A 66 6.69 -5.07 -1.76
N GLU A 67 5.92 -5.94 -1.10
CA GLU A 67 6.24 -7.39 -1.05
C GLU A 67 6.25 -8.01 -2.45
N GLU A 68 5.30 -7.63 -3.30
CA GLU A 68 5.30 -8.05 -4.69
C GLU A 68 6.45 -7.44 -5.49
N ALA A 69 6.84 -6.19 -5.20
CA ALA A 69 8.05 -5.61 -5.78
C ALA A 69 9.29 -6.44 -5.38
N MET A 70 9.42 -6.86 -4.11
CA MET A 70 10.49 -7.76 -3.68
C MET A 70 10.47 -9.05 -4.53
N ARG A 71 9.30 -9.66 -4.74
CA ARG A 71 9.16 -10.87 -5.60
C ARG A 71 9.56 -10.61 -7.06
N ILE A 72 9.20 -9.46 -7.64
CA ILE A 72 9.56 -9.08 -9.01
C ILE A 72 11.08 -8.90 -9.16
N TYR A 73 11.76 -8.36 -8.14
CA TYR A 73 13.22 -8.23 -8.12
C TYR A 73 13.92 -9.58 -7.86
N GLY A 74 13.24 -10.57 -7.31
CA GLY A 74 13.80 -11.90 -7.04
C GLY A 74 14.96 -11.81 -6.04
N GLY A 75 16.02 -12.59 -6.25
CA GLY A 75 17.19 -12.57 -5.35
C GLY A 75 17.82 -11.19 -5.18
N ASN A 76 17.79 -10.35 -6.23
CA ASN A 76 18.31 -8.99 -6.19
C ASN A 76 17.58 -8.10 -5.17
N ALA A 77 16.36 -8.45 -4.78
CA ALA A 77 15.59 -7.68 -3.82
C ALA A 77 16.28 -7.56 -2.46
N PHE A 78 17.12 -8.53 -2.09
CA PHE A 78 17.83 -8.56 -0.81
C PHE A 78 19.15 -7.79 -0.83
N CYS A 79 19.65 -7.42 -2.01
CA CYS A 79 20.89 -6.66 -2.13
C CYS A 79 20.65 -5.19 -1.81
N SER A 80 21.54 -4.57 -1.03
CA SER A 80 21.44 -3.15 -0.64
C SER A 80 21.56 -2.18 -1.82
N GLU A 81 22.12 -2.64 -2.94
CA GLU A 81 22.20 -1.90 -4.21
C GLU A 81 20.82 -1.59 -4.80
N TYR A 82 19.80 -2.39 -4.49
CA TYR A 82 18.44 -2.16 -4.95
C TYR A 82 17.58 -1.56 -3.82
N PRO A 83 16.83 -0.47 -4.08
CA PRO A 83 16.09 0.24 -3.04
C PRO A 83 14.88 -0.53 -2.51
N VAL A 84 14.47 -1.61 -3.17
CA VAL A 84 13.23 -2.34 -2.85
C VAL A 84 13.22 -2.93 -1.44
N GLN A 85 14.35 -3.45 -0.92
CA GLN A 85 14.42 -3.91 0.47
C GLN A 85 14.22 -2.77 1.48
N ARG A 86 14.68 -1.57 1.14
CA ARG A 86 14.49 -0.40 2.02
C ARG A 86 13.00 -0.06 2.05
N TYR A 87 12.36 0.01 0.89
CA TYR A 87 10.91 0.25 0.83
C TYR A 87 10.12 -0.82 1.60
N TRP A 88 10.56 -2.08 1.59
CA TRP A 88 9.89 -3.13 2.35
C TRP A 88 9.97 -2.89 3.85
N ARG A 89 11.16 -2.53 4.36
CA ARG A 89 11.35 -2.17 5.77
C ARG A 89 10.55 -0.94 6.16
N ASP A 90 10.57 0.10 5.31
CA ASP A 90 9.85 1.36 5.54
C ASP A 90 8.32 1.13 5.55
N ALA A 91 7.80 0.36 4.59
CA ALA A 91 6.38 0.03 4.50
C ALA A 91 5.91 -0.83 5.69
N LYS A 92 6.75 -1.75 6.16
CA LYS A 92 6.41 -2.60 7.31
C LYS A 92 6.18 -1.78 8.57
N PHE A 93 6.97 -0.72 8.79
CA PHE A 93 6.78 0.18 9.93
C PHE A 93 5.40 0.86 9.92
N LEU A 94 4.88 1.22 8.74
CA LEU A 94 3.60 1.93 8.61
C LEU A 94 2.40 1.11 9.10
N LEU A 95 2.53 -0.22 9.19
CA LEU A 95 1.48 -1.08 9.76
C LEU A 95 1.30 -0.87 11.27
N TYR A 96 2.34 -0.36 11.96
CA TYR A 96 2.34 -0.13 13.40
C TYR A 96 2.18 1.35 13.75
N GLY A 97 2.91 2.23 13.03
CA GLY A 97 2.93 3.66 13.30
C GLY A 97 1.56 4.31 13.12
N GLY A 98 1.20 5.24 14.01
CA GLY A 98 -0.08 5.96 13.96
C GLY A 98 -1.31 5.10 14.31
N GLY A 99 -1.10 4.01 15.06
CA GLY A 99 -2.12 3.01 15.39
C GLY A 99 -1.91 1.74 14.57
N THR A 100 -1.84 0.58 15.23
CA THR A 100 -1.68 -0.69 14.51
C THR A 100 -2.90 -0.98 13.66
N HIS A 101 -2.74 -1.78 12.61
CA HIS A 101 -3.85 -2.21 11.76
C HIS A 101 -5.01 -2.78 12.59
N GLU A 102 -4.70 -3.65 13.55
CA GLU A 102 -5.67 -4.33 14.40
C GLU A 102 -6.46 -3.35 15.26
N VAL A 103 -5.79 -2.36 15.85
CA VAL A 103 -6.44 -1.35 16.69
C VAL A 103 -7.41 -0.49 15.88
N LEU A 104 -7.02 -0.09 14.67
CA LEU A 104 -7.88 0.70 13.79
C LEU A 104 -9.09 -0.10 13.32
N CYS A 105 -8.88 -1.34 12.90
CA CYS A 105 -9.95 -2.22 12.42
C CYS A 105 -10.91 -2.61 13.55
N ASP A 106 -10.41 -2.92 14.74
CA ASP A 106 -11.24 -3.21 15.92
C ASP A 106 -12.11 -2.00 16.29
N TYR A 107 -11.51 -0.81 16.41
CA TYR A 107 -12.25 0.40 16.75
C TYR A 107 -13.34 0.71 15.72
N LEU A 108 -12.98 0.71 14.43
CA LEU A 108 -13.95 0.95 13.35
C LEU A 108 -15.04 -0.12 13.29
N GLY A 109 -14.68 -1.39 13.57
CA GLY A 109 -15.62 -2.50 13.64
C GLY A 109 -16.67 -2.29 14.73
N ARG A 110 -16.26 -1.91 15.95
CA ARG A 110 -17.16 -1.58 17.06
C ARG A 110 -18.11 -0.43 16.69
N ILE A 111 -17.58 0.64 16.12
CA ILE A 111 -18.38 1.79 15.67
C ILE A 111 -19.39 1.38 14.59
N TYR A 112 -18.98 0.54 13.63
CA TYR A 112 -19.85 0.10 12.53
C TYR A 112 -20.98 -0.81 13.01
N LEU A 113 -20.68 -1.75 13.91
CA LEU A 113 -21.64 -2.72 14.42
C LEU A 113 -22.59 -2.15 15.47
N LYS A 114 -22.29 -0.94 16.02
CA LYS A 114 -23.05 -0.31 17.10
C LYS A 114 -23.31 -1.26 18.26
N ASP A 115 -22.23 -1.57 18.98
CA ASP A 115 -22.30 -1.67 20.44
C ASP A 115 -22.29 -0.26 21.05
#